data_AF-A0A3D0L7Q2-F1
#
_entry.id   AF-A0A3D0L7Q2-F1
#
_cell.length_a   1.000
_cell.length_b   1.000
_cell.length_c   1.000
_cell.angle_alpha   90.00
_cell.angle_beta   90.00
_cell.angle_gamma   90.00
#
_symmetry.space_group_name_H-M   'P 1'
#
loop_
_entity.id
_entity.type
_entity.pdbx_description
1 polymer ?
#
loop_
_entity_poly.entity_id
_entity_poly.type
_entity_poly.pdbx_seq_one_letter_code
_entity_poly.pdbx_strand_id
1 'polypeptide(L)' 'MQIIPVASGKGGVGKSLLSANLAIALGQAGKRVLLVDLDLGASNLHLVIGQTAPKAGMGTYLTGQT' A
#
# COMPACT_ATOMS: atom_id res chain seq x y z
N MET A 1 -0.53 -4.68 18.26
CA MET A 1 -0.46 -4.40 16.82
C MET A 1 -1.35 -3.22 16.52
N GLN A 2 -0.85 -2.17 15.87
CA GLN A 2 -1.62 -0.96 15.55
C GLN A 2 -1.98 -0.97 14.06
N ILE A 3 -3.24 -0.68 13.73
CA ILE A 3 -3.75 -0.64 12.35
C ILE A 3 -4.21 0.79 12.08
N ILE A 4 -3.74 1.39 10.98
CA ILE A 4 -4.09 2.76 10.58
C ILE A 4 -4.77 2.69 9.20
N PRO A 5 -6.11 2.68 9.13
CA PRO A 5 -6.82 2.74 7.87
C PRO A 5 -6.76 4.15 7.28
N VAL A 6 -6.41 4.25 5.99
CA VAL A 6 -6.41 5.50 5.23
C VAL A 6 -7.45 5.39 4.13
N ALA A 7 -8.56 6.13 4.25
CA ALA A 7 -9.70 6.06 3.33
C ALA A 7 -10.19 7.47 2.95
N SER A 8 -10.92 7.55 1.84
CA SER A 8 -11.56 8.79 1.34
C SER A 8 -12.64 8.41 0.32
N GLY A 9 -13.76 9.12 0.34
CA GLY A 9 -14.85 8.95 -0.62
C GLY A 9 -14.55 9.48 -2.03
N LYS A 10 -13.43 10.18 -2.24
CA LYS A 10 -13.05 10.74 -3.55
C LYS A 10 -11.71 10.17 -4.04
N GLY A 11 -11.65 9.88 -5.34
CA GLY A 11 -10.41 9.51 -6.05
C GLY A 11 -9.44 10.70 -6.16
N GLY A 12 -8.13 10.43 -6.18
CA GLY A 12 -7.12 11.46 -6.45
C GLY A 12 -6.78 12.42 -5.30
N VAL A 13 -7.35 12.24 -4.10
CA VAL A 13 -7.06 13.12 -2.94
C VAL A 13 -5.68 12.89 -2.28
N GLY A 14 -4.86 11.99 -2.83
CA GLY A 14 -3.52 11.72 -2.29
C GLY A 14 -3.43 10.65 -1.18
N LYS A 15 -4.45 9.78 -1.02
CA LYS A 15 -4.43 8.70 -0.01
C LYS A 15 -3.16 7.86 -0.05
N SER A 16 -2.82 7.32 -1.21
CA SER A 16 -1.66 6.42 -1.37
C SER A 16 -0.34 7.16 -1.12
N LEU A 17 -0.27 8.45 -1.51
CA LEU A 17 0.88 9.32 -1.23
C LEU A 17 1.07 9.49 0.28
N LEU A 18 -0.01 9.79 1.01
CA LEU A 18 0.01 9.91 2.47
C LEU A 18 0.40 8.59 3.13
N SER A 19 -0.25 7.48 2.76
CA SER A 19 0.02 6.16 3.32
C SER A 19 1.48 5.72 3.12
N ALA A 20 2.04 5.94 1.92
CA ALA A 20 3.42 5.62 1.63
C ALA A 20 4.41 6.43 2.47
N ASN A 21 4.25 7.76 2.52
CA ASN A 21 5.14 8.61 3.30
C ASN A 21 5.01 8.38 4.80
N LEU A 22 3.80 8.13 5.30
CA LEU A 22 3.59 7.76 6.70
C LEU A 22 4.31 6.45 7.04
N ALA A 23 4.20 5.43 6.18
CA ALA A 23 4.90 4.17 6.38
C ALA A 23 6.43 4.33 6.36
N ILE A 24 6.96 5.14 5.44
CA ILE A 24 8.39 5.47 5.35
C ILE A 24 8.84 6.18 6.63
N ALA A 25 8.14 7.21 7.08
CA ALA A 25 8.48 7.96 8.28
C ALA A 25 8.46 7.08 9.54
N LEU A 26 7.46 6.20 9.67
CA LEU A 26 7.39 5.23 10.77
C LEU A 26 8.55 4.22 10.71
N GLY A 27 8.92 3.75 9.51
CA GLY A 27 10.09 2.89 9.30
C GLY A 27 11.40 3.58 9.69
N GLN A 28 11.57 4.84 9.27
CA GLN A 28 12.73 5.68 9.65
C GLN A 28 12.79 5.94 11.16
N ALA A 29 11.65 5.99 11.83
CA ALA A 29 11.55 6.07 13.30
C ALA A 29 11.78 4.71 14.01
N GLY A 30 12.28 3.69 13.31
CA GLY A 30 12.62 2.37 13.86
C GLY A 30 11.41 1.46 14.12
N LYS A 31 10.23 1.77 13.57
CA LYS A 31 9.06 0.89 13.68
C LYS A 31 9.09 -0.17 12.60
N ARG A 32 8.64 -1.38 12.94
CA ARG A 32 8.32 -2.41 11.94
C ARG A 32 6.96 -2.08 11.33
N VAL A 33 6.95 -1.79 10.03
CA VAL A 33 5.76 -1.33 9.32
C VAL A 33 5.43 -2.30 8.20
N LEU A 34 4.16 -2.68 8.11
CA LEU A 34 3.58 -3.33 6.94
C LEU A 34 2.64 -2.34 6.27
N LEU A 35 2.90 -2.05 5.00
CA LEU A 35 2.07 -1.18 4.18
C LEU A 35 1.31 -2.06 3.17
N VAL A 36 -0.01 -1.94 3.17
CA VAL A 36 -0.90 -2.79 2.36
C VAL A 36 -1.75 -1.89 1.46
N ASP A 37 -1.73 -2.16 0.15
CA ASP A 37 -2.67 -1.56 -0.80
C ASP A 37 -3.94 -2.41 -0.86
N LEU A 38 -5.07 -1.81 -0.48
CA LEU A 38 -6.38 -2.45 -0.52
C LEU A 38 -7.25 -1.94 -1.68
N ASP A 39 -6.70 -1.11 -2.56
CA ASP A 39 -7.34 -0.76 -3.82
C ASP A 39 -7.08 -1.86 -4.87
N LEU A 40 -7.79 -2.99 -4.74
CA LEU A 40 -7.60 -4.16 -5.60
C LEU A 40 -8.02 -3.92 -7.07
N GLY A 41 -8.85 -2.91 -7.32
CA GLY A 41 -9.31 -2.57 -8.67
C GLY A 41 -8.35 -1.67 -9.45
N ALA A 42 -7.58 -0.83 -8.75
CA ALA A 42 -6.66 0.13 -9.36
C ALA A 42 -5.39 0.33 -8.51
N SER A 43 -4.74 -0.77 -8.13
CA SER A 43 -3.56 -0.74 -7.25
C SER A 43 -2.39 0.02 -7.90
N ASN A 44 -1.97 1.10 -7.23
CA ASN A 44 -0.91 2.00 -7.69
C ASN A 44 0.17 2.23 -6.63
N LEU A 45 0.08 1.61 -5.45
CA LEU A 45 0.99 1.89 -4.35
C LEU A 45 2.45 1.60 -4.71
N HIS A 46 2.71 0.53 -5.46
CA HIS A 46 4.07 0.17 -5.91
C HIS A 46 4.73 1.32 -6.70
N LEU A 47 3.98 2.04 -7.53
CA LEU A 47 4.48 3.21 -8.27
C LEU A 47 4.85 4.36 -7.33
N VAL A 48 4.04 4.60 -6.30
CA VAL A 48 4.27 5.67 -5.31
C VAL A 48 5.59 5.46 -4.55
N ILE A 49 5.95 4.20 -4.30
CA ILE A 49 7.22 3.83 -3.64
C ILE A 49 8.36 3.57 -4.63
N GLY A 50 8.18 3.88 -5.91
CA GLY A 50 9.22 3.73 -6.94
C GLY A 50 9.57 2.28 -7.30
N GLN A 51 8.64 1.35 -7.11
CA GLN A 51 8.81 -0.08 -7.43
C GLN A 51 8.09 -0.43 -8.73
N THR A 52 8.64 -1.39 -9.48
CA THR A 52 7.94 -2.00 -10.63
C THR A 52 6.74 -2.82 -10.17
N ALA A 53 5.77 -3.00 -11.06
CA ALA A 53 4.60 -3.84 -10.79
C ALA A 53 5.04 -5.24 -10.30
N PRO A 54 4.52 -5.70 -9.15
CA PRO A 54 4.90 -7.00 -8.61
C PRO A 54 4.31 -8.14 -9.47
N LYS A 55 5.11 -9.18 -9.71
CA LYS A 55 4.69 -10.36 -10.50
C LYS A 55 3.60 -11.19 -9.81
N ALA A 56 3.57 -11.14 -8.48
CA ALA A 56 2.58 -11.79 -7.63
C ALA A 56 2.06 -10.78 -6.62
N GLY A 57 0.76 -10.80 -6.37
CA GLY A 57 0.09 -9.91 -5.42
C GLY A 57 -1.08 -10.60 -4.74
N MET A 58 -1.91 -9.82 -4.05
CA MET A 58 -3.08 -10.35 -3.35
C MET A 58 -4.03 -11.10 -4.28
N GLY A 59 -4.22 -10.62 -5.51
CA GLY A 59 -5.07 -11.30 -6.50
C GLY A 59 -4.57 -12.71 -6.83
N THR A 60 -3.28 -12.86 -7.17
CA THR A 60 -2.69 -14.18 -7.50
C THR A 60 -2.63 -15.10 -6.28
N TYR A 61 -2.45 -14.55 -5.08
CA TYR A 61 -2.48 -15.32 -3.84
C TYR A 61 -3.89 -15.88 -3.56
N LEU A 62 -4.92 -15.05 -3.70
CA LEU A 62 -6.30 -15.46 -3.47
C LEU A 62 -6.80 -16.47 -4.51
N THR A 63 -6.24 -16.48 -5.72
CA THR A 63 -6.58 -17.45 -6.78
C THR A 63 -5.69 -18.69 -6.77
N GLY A 64 -4.74 -18.81 -5.83
CA GLY A 64 -3.84 -19.97 -5.73
C GLY A 64 -2.81 -20.07 -6.87
N GLN A 65 -2.46 -18.95 -7.49
CA GLN A 65 -1.52 -18.86 -8.63
C GLN A 65 -0.11 -18.39 -8.22
N THR A 66 0.19 -18.38 -6.92
CA THR A 66 1.51 -18.05 -6.34
C THR A 66 2.38 -19.28 -6.13
#